data_AF-A0A494X6Q7-F1
#
_entry.id   AF-A0A494X6Q7-F1
#
_cell.length_a   1.000
_cell.length_b   1.000
_cell.length_c   1.000
_cell.angle_alpha   90.00
_cell.angle_beta   90.00
_cell.angle_gamma   90.00
#
_symmetry.space_group_name_H-M   'P 1'
#
loop_
_entity.id
_entity.type
_entity.pdbx_description
1 polymer ?
#
loop_
_entity_poly.entity_id
_entity_poly.type
_entity_poly.pdbx_seq_one_letter_code
_entity_poly.pdbx_strand_id
1 'polypeptide(L)'
;MSSSGPLTRQQLQQANIARPMASSGTQTYTYLRCYYRTGSLTQPTATYVWATDPSSGGYYQLNGFWETGSEGAWQNMFFTDVAQGTLQSICQDTLTQQGIQQPVALEFAADNDMSYNDTVWTNDSASQGSGINKIIAFGDSLSDNQNAYNLSEWLLPNSSSWFSGHFSNDQVWVEYLAQQLQLPLYDFAVGGAGASSRDLVIPGVIQQVASWQGYMQQAPNYNVANTLFTVLAGANDLDNGTSVASSIGNLTTALTDLVNAGARNVLLLNLPDMSKSPSFQYRTDGATVSAEVTQFNSQLAALASQLRTQYGSSLNLQVFDTYSLFNDLLTHPSSYQVTNTTQSCLDINTDSSTAWLSSQTVRSNCTNPNTFVFWDVLHPTTHTHQMLANAIYTFINQSGYSFNAPMPAKK
;
A
#
# COMPACT_ATOMS: atom_id res chain seq x y z
N MET A 1 5.66 -0.43 -27.28
CA MET A 1 6.16 -1.80 -27.08
C MET A 1 7.06 -2.22 -28.25
N SER A 2 8.08 -3.03 -28.00
CA SER A 2 8.85 -3.74 -29.04
C SER A 2 8.56 -5.23 -28.94
N SER A 3 8.49 -5.93 -30.08
CA SER A 3 8.31 -7.39 -30.12
C SER A 3 9.58 -8.17 -29.74
N SER A 4 10.74 -7.49 -29.67
CA SER A 4 12.02 -8.09 -29.32
C SER A 4 12.35 -8.01 -27.82
N GLY A 5 11.43 -7.50 -26.99
CA GLY A 5 11.64 -7.25 -25.56
C GLY A 5 11.45 -5.79 -25.14
N PRO A 6 11.50 -5.51 -23.82
CA PRO A 6 11.42 -4.16 -23.29
C PRO A 6 12.61 -3.31 -23.74
N LEU A 7 12.33 -2.08 -24.17
CA LEU A 7 13.36 -1.15 -24.62
C LEU A 7 14.08 -0.51 -23.42
N THR A 8 15.39 -0.36 -23.54
CA THR A 8 16.20 0.36 -22.55
C THR A 8 15.98 1.87 -22.64
N ARG A 9 16.27 2.60 -21.55
CA ARG A 9 16.22 4.09 -21.56
C ARG A 9 17.07 4.69 -22.69
N GLN A 10 18.25 4.12 -22.95
CA GLN A 10 19.15 4.58 -24.02
C GLN A 10 18.51 4.38 -25.41
N GLN A 11 17.92 3.22 -25.67
CA GLN A 11 17.23 2.94 -26.93
C GLN A 11 16.04 3.89 -27.16
N LEU A 12 15.28 4.18 -26.09
CA LEU A 12 14.13 5.09 -26.15
C LEU A 12 14.54 6.53 -26.45
N GLN A 13 15.59 7.01 -25.78
CA GLN A 13 16.15 8.34 -26.02
C GLN A 13 16.69 8.49 -27.44
N GLN A 14 17.39 7.47 -27.95
CA GLN A 14 17.88 7.47 -29.34
C GLN A 14 16.74 7.48 -30.36
N ALA A 15 15.60 6.89 -30.02
CA ALA A 15 14.42 6.84 -30.89
C ALA A 15 13.48 8.05 -30.73
N ASN A 16 13.78 9.02 -29.86
CA ASN A 16 12.89 10.13 -29.48
C ASN A 16 11.47 9.66 -29.07
N ILE A 17 11.37 8.47 -28.47
CA ILE A 17 10.10 7.94 -27.99
C ILE A 17 9.85 8.52 -26.61
N ALA A 18 8.82 9.37 -26.48
CA ALA A 18 8.34 9.86 -25.18
C ALA A 18 7.72 8.71 -24.37
N ARG A 19 7.49 8.92 -23.07
CA ARG A 19 6.79 7.93 -22.22
C ARG A 19 5.42 7.62 -22.84
N PRO A 20 5.12 6.35 -23.18
CA PRO A 20 3.86 6.00 -23.82
C PRO A 20 2.69 6.14 -22.83
N MET A 21 1.57 6.67 -23.29
CA MET A 21 0.26 6.47 -22.65
C MET A 21 -0.38 5.21 -23.24
N ALA A 22 -0.91 4.33 -22.40
CA ALA A 22 -1.51 3.10 -22.86
C ALA A 22 -2.86 3.35 -23.55
N SER A 23 -3.18 2.55 -24.58
CA SER A 23 -4.52 2.56 -25.19
C SER A 23 -5.47 1.73 -24.33
N SER A 24 -6.46 2.39 -23.73
CA SER A 24 -7.50 1.79 -22.88
C SER A 24 -8.33 0.72 -23.63
N GLY A 25 -8.64 -0.38 -22.92
CA GLY A 25 -9.64 -1.38 -23.31
C GLY A 25 -9.31 -2.31 -24.48
N THR A 26 -8.13 -2.20 -25.09
CA THR A 26 -7.73 -3.05 -26.23
C THR A 26 -6.80 -4.17 -25.80
N GLN A 27 -7.13 -5.41 -26.20
CA GLN A 27 -6.30 -6.57 -25.88
C GLN A 27 -4.91 -6.45 -26.51
N THR A 28 -3.90 -6.69 -25.68
CA THR A 28 -2.48 -6.54 -25.97
C THR A 28 -1.67 -7.46 -25.04
N TYR A 29 -0.36 -7.24 -24.99
CA TYR A 29 0.51 -7.75 -23.95
C TYR A 29 1.33 -6.60 -23.34
N THR A 30 1.99 -6.87 -22.23
CA THR A 30 3.07 -6.05 -21.65
C THR A 30 4.18 -6.97 -21.10
N TYR A 31 5.21 -6.41 -20.47
CA TYR A 31 6.25 -7.16 -19.76
C TYR A 31 6.09 -7.03 -18.25
N LEU A 32 6.78 -7.90 -17.51
CA LEU A 32 6.72 -7.95 -16.04
C LEU A 32 8.09 -7.62 -15.45
N ARG A 33 8.14 -6.65 -14.53
CA ARG A 33 9.31 -6.35 -13.70
C ARG A 33 9.24 -7.17 -12.42
N CYS A 34 10.29 -7.93 -12.15
CA CYS A 34 10.46 -8.74 -10.95
C CYS A 34 11.48 -8.07 -10.04
N TYR A 35 11.01 -7.34 -9.04
CA TYR A 35 11.87 -6.66 -8.07
C TYR A 35 12.39 -7.65 -7.02
N TYR A 36 13.61 -7.43 -6.58
CA TYR A 36 14.24 -8.15 -5.47
C TYR A 36 15.13 -7.19 -4.67
N ARG A 37 15.36 -7.52 -3.40
CA ARG A 37 16.23 -6.72 -2.53
C ARG A 37 17.69 -6.90 -2.92
N THR A 38 18.42 -5.79 -2.95
CA THR A 38 19.88 -5.78 -3.15
C THR A 38 20.62 -5.43 -1.88
N GLY A 39 19.96 -4.76 -0.94
CA GLY A 39 20.53 -4.35 0.34
C GLY A 39 19.92 -5.06 1.55
N SER A 40 20.33 -4.61 2.73
CA SER A 40 19.86 -5.12 4.03
C SER A 40 18.70 -4.26 4.57
N LEU A 41 18.11 -4.64 5.71
CA LEU A 41 17.08 -3.78 6.35
C LEU A 41 17.61 -2.39 6.76
N THR A 42 18.93 -2.23 6.96
CA THR A 42 19.56 -0.93 7.22
C THR A 42 19.88 -0.13 5.96
N GLN A 43 19.80 -0.76 4.78
CA GLN A 43 20.01 -0.16 3.46
C GLN A 43 18.99 -0.78 2.52
N PRO A 44 17.71 -0.36 2.59
CA PRO A 44 16.59 -1.09 2.00
C PRO A 44 16.47 -0.88 0.48
N THR A 45 17.57 -1.09 -0.25
CA THR A 45 17.62 -0.93 -1.69
C THR A 45 17.06 -2.15 -2.41
N ALA A 46 16.38 -1.91 -3.53
CA ALA A 46 15.85 -2.93 -4.41
C ALA A 46 16.18 -2.60 -5.87
N THR A 47 16.18 -3.62 -6.71
CA THR A 47 16.23 -3.47 -8.17
C THR A 47 15.35 -4.53 -8.80
N TYR A 48 15.23 -4.52 -10.13
CA TYR A 48 14.45 -5.50 -10.85
C TYR A 48 15.20 -6.15 -11.99
N VAL A 49 14.70 -7.31 -12.40
CA VAL A 49 14.97 -7.92 -13.69
C VAL A 49 13.65 -8.05 -14.46
N TRP A 50 13.73 -8.11 -15.79
CA TRP A 50 12.57 -8.44 -16.60
C TRP A 50 12.29 -9.94 -16.50
N ALA A 51 11.03 -10.30 -16.28
CA ALA A 51 10.58 -11.69 -16.23
C ALA A 51 10.95 -12.43 -17.53
N THR A 52 11.37 -13.69 -17.39
CA THR A 52 11.66 -14.58 -18.50
C THR A 52 10.60 -15.66 -18.64
N ASP A 53 10.19 -15.95 -19.87
CA ASP A 53 9.28 -17.03 -20.18
C ASP A 53 9.99 -18.39 -19.93
N PRO A 54 9.47 -19.25 -19.02
CA PRO A 54 10.14 -20.49 -18.65
C PRO A 54 10.30 -21.50 -19.80
N SER A 55 9.49 -21.38 -20.86
CA SER A 55 9.48 -22.33 -21.97
C SER A 55 10.46 -21.95 -23.10
N SER A 56 10.58 -20.65 -23.37
CA SER A 56 11.37 -20.12 -24.48
C SER A 56 12.69 -19.48 -24.06
N GLY A 57 12.82 -19.08 -22.78
CA GLY A 57 13.95 -18.28 -22.29
C GLY A 57 13.95 -16.82 -22.78
N GLY A 58 12.94 -16.41 -23.55
CA GLY A 58 12.72 -15.02 -23.95
C GLY A 58 12.07 -14.19 -22.84
N TYR A 59 11.75 -12.93 -23.12
CA TYR A 59 10.99 -12.10 -22.18
C TYR A 59 9.56 -12.62 -22.02
N TYR A 60 9.09 -12.71 -20.78
CA TYR A 60 7.71 -13.09 -20.49
C TYR A 60 6.75 -11.99 -20.94
N GLN A 61 5.78 -12.36 -21.80
CA GLN A 61 4.74 -11.47 -22.28
C GLN A 61 3.46 -11.73 -21.50
N LEU A 62 3.06 -10.75 -20.70
CA LEU A 62 1.82 -10.78 -19.93
C LEU A 62 0.67 -10.31 -20.82
N ASN A 63 -0.22 -11.21 -21.22
CA ASN A 63 -1.38 -10.89 -22.05
C ASN A 63 -2.52 -10.28 -21.22
N GLY A 64 -3.23 -9.32 -21.80
CA GLY A 64 -4.26 -8.58 -21.09
C GLY A 64 -4.62 -7.27 -21.79
N PHE A 65 -5.09 -6.29 -21.03
CA PHE A 65 -5.38 -4.95 -21.55
C PHE A 65 -5.01 -3.90 -20.52
N TRP A 66 -4.67 -2.71 -21.01
CA TRP A 66 -4.43 -1.56 -20.17
C TRP A 66 -5.73 -0.83 -19.89
N GLU A 67 -5.85 -0.28 -18.68
CA GLU A 67 -6.79 0.78 -18.40
C GLU A 67 -6.12 1.96 -17.73
N THR A 68 -6.50 3.13 -18.19
CA THR A 68 -6.34 4.41 -17.51
C THR A 68 -7.69 4.68 -16.86
N GLY A 69 -7.77 4.78 -15.53
CA GLY A 69 -9.06 5.07 -14.90
C GLY A 69 -9.70 6.38 -15.41
N SER A 70 -10.95 6.66 -15.02
CA SER A 70 -11.66 7.90 -15.39
C SER A 70 -10.94 9.17 -14.92
N GLU A 71 -11.46 10.36 -15.24
CA GLU A 71 -10.92 11.66 -14.80
C GLU A 71 -10.40 11.62 -13.35
N GLY A 72 -9.09 11.85 -13.17
CA GLY A 72 -8.41 11.74 -11.87
C GLY A 72 -7.69 10.41 -11.62
N ALA A 73 -7.60 9.49 -12.59
CA ALA A 73 -6.68 8.37 -12.53
C ALA A 73 -5.25 8.82 -12.88
N TRP A 74 -4.32 8.55 -11.97
CA TRP A 74 -2.96 9.10 -12.03
C TRP A 74 -1.92 8.12 -12.58
N GLN A 75 -2.31 6.87 -12.84
CA GLN A 75 -1.45 5.76 -13.28
C GLN A 75 -2.21 4.86 -14.24
N ASN A 76 -1.56 3.83 -14.81
CA ASN A 76 -2.27 2.77 -15.53
C ASN A 76 -2.41 1.54 -14.62
N MET A 77 -3.37 0.68 -14.96
CA MET A 77 -3.47 -0.67 -14.41
C MET A 77 -3.57 -1.67 -15.55
N PHE A 78 -2.85 -2.78 -15.45
CA PHE A 78 -2.88 -3.85 -16.45
C PHE A 78 -3.77 -4.99 -16.00
N PHE A 79 -4.86 -5.25 -16.73
CA PHE A 79 -5.83 -6.30 -16.44
C PHE A 79 -5.46 -7.58 -17.18
N THR A 80 -5.38 -8.70 -16.46
CA THR A 80 -4.97 -9.99 -17.01
C THR A 80 -5.75 -11.14 -16.36
N ASP A 81 -5.88 -12.26 -17.07
CA ASP A 81 -6.43 -13.50 -16.49
C ASP A 81 -5.36 -14.34 -15.76
N VAL A 82 -4.11 -13.89 -15.75
CA VAL A 82 -3.02 -14.58 -15.04
C VAL A 82 -3.13 -14.32 -13.54
N ALA A 83 -3.16 -15.39 -12.75
CA ALA A 83 -3.23 -15.31 -11.30
C ALA A 83 -1.95 -14.72 -10.69
N GLN A 84 -2.08 -13.90 -9.63
CA GLN A 84 -0.94 -13.31 -8.92
C GLN A 84 0.10 -14.35 -8.47
N GLY A 85 -0.33 -15.49 -7.93
CA GLY A 85 0.60 -16.56 -7.52
C GLY A 85 1.41 -17.15 -8.69
N THR A 86 0.86 -17.12 -9.91
CA THR A 86 1.58 -17.50 -11.13
C THR A 86 2.60 -16.44 -11.53
N LEU A 87 2.25 -15.15 -11.44
CA LEU A 87 3.19 -14.03 -11.69
C LEU A 87 4.36 -14.10 -10.71
N GLN A 88 4.07 -14.36 -9.43
CA GLN A 88 5.10 -14.55 -8.41
C GLN A 88 6.00 -15.74 -8.68
N SER A 89 5.44 -16.85 -9.14
CA SER A 89 6.24 -18.03 -9.53
C SER A 89 7.14 -17.70 -10.73
N ILE A 90 6.62 -17.03 -11.75
CA ILE A 90 7.41 -16.58 -12.92
C ILE A 90 8.56 -15.68 -12.50
N CYS A 91 8.30 -14.71 -11.60
CA CYS A 91 9.34 -13.84 -11.10
C CYS A 91 10.37 -14.59 -10.26
N GLN A 92 9.94 -15.49 -9.38
CA GLN A 92 10.87 -16.27 -8.54
C GLN A 92 11.75 -17.20 -9.38
N ASP A 93 11.18 -17.83 -10.41
CA ASP A 93 11.91 -18.67 -11.35
C ASP A 93 12.91 -17.83 -12.15
N THR A 94 12.51 -16.64 -12.61
CA THR A 94 13.40 -15.69 -13.30
C THR A 94 14.61 -15.34 -12.44
N LEU A 95 14.39 -14.96 -11.17
CA LEU A 95 15.46 -14.63 -10.23
C LEU A 95 16.41 -15.84 -10.03
N THR A 96 15.84 -17.02 -9.79
CA THR A 96 16.61 -18.25 -9.56
C THR A 96 17.47 -18.62 -10.76
N GLN A 97 16.93 -18.51 -11.98
CA GLN A 97 17.66 -18.78 -13.22
C GLN A 97 18.82 -17.81 -13.44
N GLN A 98 18.70 -16.58 -12.96
CA GLN A 98 19.78 -15.58 -12.97
C GLN A 98 20.74 -15.70 -11.79
N GLY A 99 20.60 -16.72 -10.93
CA GLY A 99 21.45 -16.94 -9.76
C GLY A 99 21.16 -15.99 -8.59
N ILE A 100 20.01 -15.31 -8.61
CA ILE A 100 19.55 -14.43 -7.54
C ILE A 100 18.76 -15.28 -6.53
N GLN A 101 19.23 -15.33 -5.28
CA GLN A 101 18.64 -16.17 -4.22
C GLN A 101 17.56 -15.45 -3.40
N GLN A 102 17.47 -14.14 -3.56
CA GLN A 102 16.52 -13.31 -2.85
C GLN A 102 15.09 -13.65 -3.30
N PRO A 103 14.11 -13.62 -2.37
CA PRO A 103 12.72 -13.76 -2.76
C PRO A 103 12.29 -12.57 -3.62
N VAL A 104 11.27 -12.79 -4.45
CA VAL A 104 10.59 -11.68 -5.13
C VAL A 104 10.05 -10.72 -4.09
N ALA A 105 10.33 -9.44 -4.30
CA ALA A 105 9.97 -8.37 -3.38
C ALA A 105 8.75 -7.59 -3.88
N LEU A 106 8.69 -7.24 -5.16
CA LEU A 106 7.57 -6.53 -5.80
C LEU A 106 7.45 -6.93 -7.28
N GLU A 107 6.26 -6.76 -7.87
CA GLU A 107 5.96 -7.16 -9.25
C GLU A 107 5.08 -6.13 -9.94
N PHE A 108 5.47 -5.69 -11.14
CA PHE A 108 4.74 -4.64 -11.88
C PHE A 108 4.72 -4.88 -13.38
N ALA A 109 3.60 -4.52 -14.02
CA ALA A 109 3.54 -4.40 -15.47
C ALA A 109 4.35 -3.19 -15.93
N ALA A 110 5.06 -3.35 -17.04
CA ALA A 110 5.78 -2.26 -17.69
C ALA A 110 6.14 -2.64 -19.13
N ASP A 111 5.99 -1.70 -20.06
CA ASP A 111 6.35 -1.93 -21.46
C ASP A 111 7.86 -1.80 -21.74
N ASN A 112 8.56 -1.00 -20.92
CA ASN A 112 9.96 -0.63 -21.11
C ASN A 112 10.53 0.05 -19.85
N ASP A 113 11.82 0.44 -19.85
CA ASP A 113 12.51 1.04 -18.70
C ASP A 113 11.96 2.40 -18.24
N MET A 114 11.19 3.11 -19.08
CA MET A 114 10.59 4.40 -18.73
C MET A 114 9.13 4.30 -18.27
N SER A 115 8.51 3.12 -18.38
CA SER A 115 7.19 2.87 -17.79
C SER A 115 7.26 3.00 -16.27
N TYR A 116 6.16 3.45 -15.67
CA TYR A 116 5.99 3.39 -14.22
C TYR A 116 5.90 1.95 -13.74
N ASN A 117 5.81 1.78 -12.42
CA ASN A 117 5.50 0.48 -11.83
C ASN A 117 3.98 0.33 -11.81
N ASP A 118 3.40 -0.12 -12.92
CA ASP A 118 1.94 -0.22 -13.05
C ASP A 118 1.42 -1.52 -12.40
N THR A 119 0.33 -1.40 -11.64
CA THR A 119 -0.30 -2.53 -10.94
C THR A 119 -0.85 -3.55 -11.94
N VAL A 120 -0.65 -4.85 -11.65
CA VAL A 120 -1.25 -5.94 -12.41
C VAL A 120 -2.50 -6.42 -11.71
N TRP A 121 -3.67 -6.20 -12.30
CA TRP A 121 -4.96 -6.72 -11.83
C TRP A 121 -5.26 -8.10 -12.40
N THR A 122 -5.44 -9.11 -11.55
CA THR A 122 -5.99 -10.41 -11.96
C THR A 122 -7.52 -10.33 -12.02
N ASN A 123 -8.08 -10.55 -13.21
CA ASN A 123 -9.51 -10.61 -13.46
C ASN A 123 -10.16 -11.73 -12.66
N ASP A 124 -11.37 -11.47 -12.15
CA ASP A 124 -12.12 -12.50 -11.45
C ASP A 124 -12.73 -13.49 -12.46
N SER A 125 -12.81 -14.75 -12.05
CA SER A 125 -13.51 -15.79 -12.81
C SER A 125 -15.02 -15.50 -12.85
N ALA A 126 -15.66 -15.81 -13.98
CA ALA A 126 -17.12 -15.80 -14.10
C ALA A 126 -17.79 -16.78 -13.13
N SER A 127 -17.09 -17.86 -12.77
CA SER A 127 -17.49 -18.77 -11.68
C SER A 127 -16.66 -18.43 -10.44
N GLN A 128 -17.24 -17.66 -9.53
CA GLN A 128 -16.62 -17.27 -8.27
C GLN A 128 -17.55 -17.57 -7.08
N GLY A 129 -16.95 -17.83 -5.91
CA GLY A 129 -17.68 -17.95 -4.66
C GLY A 129 -18.22 -16.60 -4.16
N SER A 130 -18.86 -16.62 -2.99
CA SER A 130 -19.41 -15.42 -2.34
C SER A 130 -18.53 -14.88 -1.20
N GLY A 131 -17.34 -15.44 -1.02
CA GLY A 131 -16.37 -15.03 -0.02
C GLY A 131 -15.34 -14.05 -0.58
N ILE A 132 -14.61 -13.43 0.33
CA ILE A 132 -13.53 -12.49 0.02
C ILE A 132 -12.45 -13.19 -0.83
N ASN A 133 -12.02 -12.52 -1.90
CA ASN A 133 -11.02 -13.01 -2.84
C ASN A 133 -9.88 -12.02 -3.13
N LYS A 134 -9.94 -10.80 -2.57
CA LYS A 134 -8.91 -9.77 -2.71
C LYS A 134 -9.01 -8.72 -1.61
N ILE A 135 -7.92 -7.99 -1.42
CA ILE A 135 -7.84 -6.82 -0.55
C ILE A 135 -7.70 -5.58 -1.42
N ILE A 136 -8.48 -4.54 -1.10
CA ILE A 136 -8.30 -3.20 -1.69
C ILE A 136 -8.03 -2.22 -0.54
N ALA A 137 -6.89 -1.55 -0.60
CA ALA A 137 -6.45 -0.64 0.45
C ALA A 137 -6.65 0.82 0.04
N PHE A 138 -7.23 1.60 0.96
CA PHE A 138 -7.29 3.05 0.88
C PHE A 138 -6.60 3.64 2.11
N GLY A 139 -5.93 4.76 1.93
CA GLY A 139 -5.20 5.37 3.03
C GLY A 139 -4.11 6.31 2.63
N ASP A 140 -3.10 6.37 3.48
CA ASP A 140 -1.96 7.25 3.35
C ASP A 140 -0.62 6.50 3.36
N SER A 141 0.47 7.15 3.79
CA SER A 141 1.82 6.60 3.81
C SER A 141 1.98 5.36 4.68
N LEU A 142 1.07 5.08 5.63
CA LEU A 142 1.11 3.85 6.41
C LEU A 142 0.67 2.62 5.61
N SER A 143 0.04 2.81 4.45
CA SER A 143 -0.45 1.73 3.59
C SER A 143 0.12 1.79 2.17
N ASP A 144 0.52 2.96 1.68
CA ASP A 144 1.02 3.16 0.31
C ASP A 144 2.25 2.30 0.00
N ASN A 145 2.14 1.48 -1.04
CA ASN A 145 3.21 0.63 -1.55
C ASN A 145 3.85 1.11 -2.87
N GLN A 146 3.30 2.12 -3.56
CA GLN A 146 3.89 2.67 -4.79
C GLN A 146 3.32 4.00 -5.30
N ASN A 147 2.14 4.44 -4.86
CA ASN A 147 1.42 5.50 -5.53
C ASN A 147 2.11 6.86 -5.42
N ALA A 148 2.55 7.26 -4.22
CA ALA A 148 3.36 8.47 -4.07
C ALA A 148 4.70 8.36 -4.81
N TYR A 149 5.27 7.16 -4.89
CA TYR A 149 6.52 6.92 -5.60
C TYR A 149 6.37 7.10 -7.10
N ASN A 150 5.33 6.53 -7.72
CA ASN A 150 5.05 6.75 -9.14
C ASN A 150 4.66 8.22 -9.41
N LEU A 151 3.82 8.84 -8.58
CA LEU A 151 3.41 10.25 -8.70
C LEU A 151 4.57 11.24 -8.64
N SER A 152 5.60 10.92 -7.84
CA SER A 152 6.79 11.75 -7.67
C SER A 152 7.89 11.45 -8.69
N GLU A 153 7.62 10.65 -9.72
CA GLU A 153 8.62 10.15 -10.66
C GLU A 153 9.80 9.42 -9.98
N TRP A 154 9.47 8.59 -8.99
CA TRP A 154 10.39 7.77 -8.20
C TRP A 154 11.34 8.55 -7.30
N LEU A 155 10.93 9.76 -6.89
CA LEU A 155 11.70 10.65 -6.01
C LEU A 155 11.31 10.55 -4.53
N LEU A 156 10.04 10.22 -4.23
CA LEU A 156 9.48 10.24 -2.88
C LEU A 156 8.78 8.91 -2.53
N PRO A 157 9.18 8.20 -1.47
CA PRO A 157 10.38 8.43 -0.68
C PRO A 157 11.66 8.02 -1.42
N ASN A 158 12.81 8.57 -1.02
CA ASN A 158 14.09 8.31 -1.67
C ASN A 158 14.49 6.82 -1.54
N SER A 159 14.58 6.11 -2.66
CA SER A 159 14.79 4.65 -2.68
C SER A 159 16.17 4.17 -2.19
N SER A 160 17.09 5.08 -1.85
CA SER A 160 18.34 4.72 -1.17
C SER A 160 18.17 4.49 0.34
N SER A 161 17.08 4.99 0.92
CA SER A 161 16.84 4.97 2.37
C SER A 161 15.45 4.48 2.75
N TRP A 162 14.51 4.42 1.82
CA TRP A 162 13.20 3.82 2.01
C TRP A 162 13.02 2.70 0.99
N PHE A 163 12.28 1.65 1.36
CA PHE A 163 12.16 0.47 0.51
C PHE A 163 11.27 0.76 -0.69
N SER A 164 11.88 1.01 -1.85
CA SER A 164 11.23 1.06 -3.17
C SER A 164 9.79 1.60 -3.16
N GLY A 165 9.62 2.83 -2.69
CA GLY A 165 8.31 3.53 -2.66
C GLY A 165 7.53 3.45 -1.34
N HIS A 166 7.89 2.57 -0.43
CA HIS A 166 7.23 2.40 0.87
C HIS A 166 7.78 3.41 1.87
N PHE A 167 6.93 4.01 2.70
CA PHE A 167 7.37 4.85 3.82
C PHE A 167 7.84 4.01 5.02
N SER A 168 8.69 3.02 4.76
CA SER A 168 9.33 2.18 5.75
C SER A 168 10.64 1.61 5.18
N ASN A 169 11.34 0.79 5.96
CA ASN A 169 12.50 0.04 5.47
C ASN A 169 12.13 -1.24 4.73
N ASP A 170 10.84 -1.50 4.53
CA ASP A 170 10.31 -2.66 3.82
C ASP A 170 8.79 -2.57 3.62
N GLN A 171 8.17 -3.70 3.32
CA GLN A 171 6.72 -3.91 3.29
C GLN A 171 5.97 -3.26 4.46
N VAL A 172 4.78 -2.76 4.14
CA VAL A 172 3.81 -2.20 5.07
C VAL A 172 2.79 -3.25 5.54
N TRP A 173 1.96 -2.88 6.52
CA TRP A 173 1.09 -3.83 7.24
C TRP A 173 0.10 -4.56 6.31
N VAL A 174 -0.41 -3.86 5.29
CA VAL A 174 -1.45 -4.42 4.42
C VAL A 174 -0.90 -5.46 3.45
N GLU A 175 0.38 -5.36 3.07
CA GLU A 175 1.07 -6.40 2.31
C GLU A 175 1.29 -7.66 3.13
N TYR A 176 1.76 -7.53 4.38
CA TYR A 176 1.87 -8.67 5.29
C TYR A 176 0.52 -9.32 5.55
N LEU A 177 -0.54 -8.51 5.72
CA LEU A 177 -1.89 -9.03 5.89
C LEU A 177 -2.35 -9.82 4.65
N ALA A 178 -2.11 -9.28 3.45
CA ALA A 178 -2.43 -9.94 2.19
C ALA A 178 -1.72 -11.29 2.04
N GLN A 179 -0.42 -11.34 2.39
CA GLN A 179 0.35 -12.59 2.39
C GLN A 179 -0.21 -13.61 3.37
N GLN A 180 -0.57 -13.19 4.59
CA GLN A 180 -1.11 -14.06 5.62
C GLN A 180 -2.49 -14.62 5.24
N LEU A 181 -3.31 -13.81 4.58
CA LEU A 181 -4.61 -14.21 4.05
C LEU A 181 -4.51 -14.94 2.71
N GLN A 182 -3.32 -14.97 2.08
CA GLN A 182 -3.10 -15.48 0.73
C GLN A 182 -4.03 -14.85 -0.31
N LEU A 183 -4.20 -13.53 -0.21
CA LEU A 183 -5.03 -12.74 -1.10
C LEU A 183 -4.19 -11.76 -1.92
N PRO A 184 -4.59 -11.46 -3.17
CA PRO A 184 -4.02 -10.35 -3.90
C PRO A 184 -4.38 -9.02 -3.22
N LEU A 185 -3.43 -8.09 -3.24
CA LEU A 185 -3.58 -6.73 -2.73
C LEU A 185 -3.56 -5.75 -3.91
N TYR A 186 -4.53 -4.84 -3.94
CA TYR A 186 -4.55 -3.69 -4.84
C TYR A 186 -4.62 -2.42 -4.01
N ASP A 187 -3.55 -1.62 -4.05
CA ASP A 187 -3.39 -0.49 -3.16
C ASP A 187 -3.66 0.84 -3.87
N PHE A 188 -4.61 1.59 -3.31
CA PHE A 188 -5.00 2.94 -3.73
C PHE A 188 -4.58 4.00 -2.70
N ALA A 189 -3.94 3.61 -1.59
CA ALA A 189 -3.38 4.55 -0.62
C ALA A 189 -2.27 5.40 -1.25
N VAL A 190 -2.17 6.66 -0.84
CA VAL A 190 -1.14 7.58 -1.35
C VAL A 190 -0.43 8.28 -0.20
N GLY A 191 0.90 8.24 -0.18
CA GLY A 191 1.73 8.93 0.79
C GLY A 191 1.38 10.42 0.92
N GLY A 192 1.10 10.85 2.15
CA GLY A 192 0.66 12.22 2.45
C GLY A 192 -0.84 12.48 2.25
N ALA A 193 -1.64 11.48 1.86
CA ALA A 193 -3.08 11.64 1.67
C ALA A 193 -3.82 11.95 2.98
N GLY A 194 -4.74 12.91 2.89
CA GLY A 194 -5.78 13.19 3.88
C GLY A 194 -7.11 12.49 3.55
N ALA A 195 -8.18 12.79 4.30
CA ALA A 195 -9.52 12.29 3.96
C ALA A 195 -10.09 12.97 2.70
N SER A 196 -9.68 14.22 2.43
CA SER A 196 -9.91 14.93 1.16
C SER A 196 -8.59 15.34 0.49
N SER A 197 -8.62 15.57 -0.81
CA SER A 197 -7.49 16.17 -1.54
C SER A 197 -7.11 17.55 -1.00
N ARG A 198 -5.82 17.80 -0.79
CA ARG A 198 -5.26 19.13 -0.52
C ARG A 198 -4.27 19.46 -1.63
N ASP A 199 -4.60 20.48 -2.43
CA ASP A 199 -3.96 20.80 -3.72
C ASP A 199 -4.06 19.63 -4.74
N LEU A 200 -4.18 19.92 -6.04
CA LEU A 200 -4.53 18.94 -7.11
C LEU A 200 -3.52 17.78 -7.30
N VAL A 201 -2.57 17.56 -6.38
CA VAL A 201 -1.41 16.68 -6.51
C VAL A 201 -1.52 15.40 -5.66
N ILE A 202 -2.13 15.45 -4.46
CA ILE A 202 -2.27 14.26 -3.60
C ILE A 202 -3.76 13.93 -3.41
N PRO A 203 -4.26 12.81 -3.95
CA PRO A 203 -5.66 12.42 -3.79
C PRO A 203 -5.95 11.97 -2.36
N GLY A 204 -6.97 12.56 -1.75
CA GLY A 204 -7.50 12.06 -0.48
C GLY A 204 -8.35 10.81 -0.68
N VAL A 205 -8.81 10.20 0.42
CA VAL A 205 -9.56 8.92 0.38
C VAL A 205 -10.79 9.00 -0.53
N ILE A 206 -11.50 10.14 -0.59
CA ILE A 206 -12.64 10.32 -1.51
C ILE A 206 -12.19 10.11 -2.97
N GLN A 207 -11.07 10.72 -3.38
CA GLN A 207 -10.53 10.57 -4.73
C GLN A 207 -9.98 9.16 -4.99
N GLN A 208 -9.42 8.52 -3.96
CA GLN A 208 -8.96 7.13 -4.07
C GLN A 208 -10.13 6.18 -4.34
N VAL A 209 -11.26 6.34 -3.62
CA VAL A 209 -12.50 5.58 -3.87
C VAL A 209 -13.05 5.85 -5.26
N ALA A 210 -13.11 7.12 -5.69
CA ALA A 210 -13.56 7.46 -7.03
C ALA A 210 -12.66 6.86 -8.13
N SER A 211 -11.34 6.88 -7.94
CA SER A 211 -10.38 6.26 -8.85
C SER A 211 -10.60 4.76 -8.95
N TRP A 212 -10.75 4.07 -7.81
CA TRP A 212 -11.11 2.66 -7.75
C TRP A 212 -12.40 2.37 -8.53
N GLN A 213 -13.47 3.13 -8.32
CA GLN A 213 -14.72 2.97 -9.07
C GLN A 213 -14.50 3.11 -10.58
N GLY A 214 -13.67 4.05 -11.01
CA GLY A 214 -13.32 4.25 -12.41
C GLY A 214 -12.66 3.03 -13.04
N TYR A 215 -11.63 2.47 -12.40
CA TYR A 215 -10.99 1.24 -12.89
C TYR A 215 -11.92 0.03 -12.90
N MET A 216 -12.71 -0.12 -11.83
CA MET A 216 -13.52 -1.32 -11.64
C MET A 216 -14.70 -1.44 -12.60
N GLN A 217 -15.06 -0.36 -13.30
CA GLN A 217 -16.02 -0.43 -14.42
C GLN A 217 -15.55 -1.36 -15.54
N GLN A 218 -14.23 -1.53 -15.69
CA GLN A 218 -13.61 -2.34 -16.74
C GLN A 218 -13.18 -3.73 -16.24
N ALA A 219 -13.30 -3.99 -14.92
CA ALA A 219 -12.87 -5.24 -14.31
C ALA A 219 -13.85 -6.39 -14.64
N PRO A 220 -13.46 -7.37 -15.46
CA PRO A 220 -14.34 -8.47 -15.83
C PRO A 220 -14.76 -9.29 -14.62
N ASN A 221 -16.06 -9.57 -14.52
CA ASN A 221 -16.68 -10.35 -13.46
C ASN A 221 -16.42 -9.83 -12.03
N TYR A 222 -15.99 -8.58 -11.87
CA TYR A 222 -15.67 -8.07 -10.54
C TYR A 222 -16.90 -8.00 -9.64
N ASN A 223 -16.83 -8.66 -8.49
CA ASN A 223 -17.86 -8.58 -7.46
C ASN A 223 -17.34 -7.78 -6.26
N VAL A 224 -17.84 -6.56 -6.11
CA VAL A 224 -17.48 -5.63 -5.03
C VAL A 224 -17.71 -6.25 -3.64
N ALA A 225 -18.74 -7.07 -3.48
CA ALA A 225 -19.03 -7.73 -2.20
C ALA A 225 -17.98 -8.78 -1.82
N ASN A 226 -17.21 -9.31 -2.78
CA ASN A 226 -16.13 -10.28 -2.56
C ASN A 226 -14.77 -9.61 -2.27
N THR A 227 -14.75 -8.31 -1.99
CA THR A 227 -13.53 -7.57 -1.64
C THR A 227 -13.51 -7.23 -0.15
N LEU A 228 -12.35 -7.42 0.50
CA LEU A 228 -12.06 -6.80 1.79
C LEU A 228 -11.46 -5.41 1.54
N PHE A 229 -12.21 -4.37 1.87
CA PHE A 229 -11.70 -3.01 1.81
C PHE A 229 -11.05 -2.64 3.13
N THR A 230 -9.84 -2.09 3.10
CA THR A 230 -9.18 -1.57 4.30
C THR A 230 -9.01 -0.06 4.21
N VAL A 231 -9.29 0.66 5.31
CA VAL A 231 -9.13 2.12 5.36
C VAL A 231 -8.33 2.51 6.61
N LEU A 232 -7.17 3.14 6.41
CA LEU A 232 -6.38 3.80 7.42
C LEU A 232 -5.98 5.18 6.90
N ALA A 233 -6.64 6.23 7.39
CA ALA A 233 -6.42 7.59 6.92
C ALA A 233 -6.83 8.63 7.97
N GLY A 234 -6.29 9.84 7.84
CA GLY A 234 -6.65 10.99 8.65
C GLY A 234 -5.48 11.55 9.47
N ALA A 235 -4.38 10.79 9.64
CA ALA A 235 -3.19 11.28 10.33
C ALA A 235 -2.63 12.55 9.65
N ASN A 236 -2.48 12.52 8.31
CA ASN A 236 -2.00 13.68 7.56
C ASN A 236 -2.98 14.86 7.61
N ASP A 237 -4.30 14.63 7.73
CA ASP A 237 -5.25 15.72 7.89
C ASP A 237 -4.99 16.50 9.17
N LEU A 238 -4.85 15.78 10.30
CA LEU A 238 -4.59 16.38 11.60
C LEU A 238 -3.23 17.09 11.62
N ASP A 239 -2.19 16.45 11.07
CA ASP A 239 -0.85 17.05 10.96
C ASP A 239 -0.85 18.35 10.14
N ASN A 240 -1.71 18.42 9.13
CA ASN A 240 -1.87 19.58 8.26
C ASN A 240 -2.81 20.67 8.81
N GLY A 241 -3.39 20.48 10.00
CA GLY A 241 -4.32 21.39 10.65
C GLY A 241 -5.77 21.31 10.14
N THR A 242 -6.14 20.25 9.41
CA THR A 242 -7.54 19.98 9.07
C THR A 242 -8.29 19.56 10.33
N SER A 243 -9.43 20.22 10.62
CA SER A 243 -10.22 19.90 11.81
C SER A 243 -10.72 18.45 11.79
N VAL A 244 -10.76 17.80 12.96
CA VAL A 244 -11.31 16.45 13.16
C VAL A 244 -12.69 16.30 12.52
N ALA A 245 -13.58 17.30 12.68
CA ALA A 245 -14.93 17.26 12.13
C ALA A 245 -14.93 17.19 10.59
N SER A 246 -14.05 17.93 9.92
CA SER A 246 -13.91 17.90 8.46
C SER A 246 -13.39 16.55 7.98
N SER A 247 -12.37 16.00 8.65
CA SER A 247 -11.82 14.69 8.30
C SER A 247 -12.83 13.57 8.46
N ILE A 248 -13.61 13.58 9.54
CA ILE A 248 -14.70 12.62 9.77
C ILE A 248 -15.82 12.82 8.73
N GLY A 249 -16.15 14.06 8.36
CA GLY A 249 -17.10 14.35 7.29
C GLY A 249 -16.66 13.75 5.95
N ASN A 250 -15.38 13.91 5.59
CA ASN A 250 -14.82 13.35 4.37
C ASN A 250 -14.78 11.82 4.37
N LEU A 251 -14.41 11.20 5.49
CA LEU A 251 -14.48 9.74 5.64
C LEU A 251 -15.92 9.23 5.60
N THR A 252 -16.88 9.99 6.11
CA THR A 252 -18.31 9.66 5.98
C THR A 252 -18.70 9.57 4.53
N THR A 253 -18.31 10.55 3.70
CA THR A 253 -18.53 10.54 2.25
C THR A 253 -17.87 9.33 1.60
N ALA A 254 -16.56 9.14 1.78
CA ALA A 254 -15.82 8.05 1.14
C ALA A 254 -16.38 6.66 1.49
N LEU A 255 -16.69 6.41 2.77
CA LEU A 255 -17.26 5.13 3.20
C LEU A 255 -18.69 4.93 2.70
N THR A 256 -19.49 5.98 2.65
CA THR A 256 -20.85 5.92 2.07
C THR A 256 -20.79 5.60 0.59
N ASP A 257 -19.90 6.24 -0.16
CA ASP A 257 -19.70 5.99 -1.60
C ASP A 257 -19.23 4.55 -1.85
N LEU A 258 -18.30 4.06 -1.03
CA LEU A 258 -17.81 2.69 -1.10
C LEU A 258 -18.93 1.65 -0.86
N VAL A 259 -19.78 1.86 0.15
CA VAL A 259 -20.90 0.96 0.45
C VAL A 259 -21.99 1.04 -0.63
N ASN A 260 -22.28 2.24 -1.14
CA ASN A 260 -23.21 2.47 -2.24
C ASN A 260 -22.73 1.82 -3.55
N ALA A 261 -21.41 1.73 -3.75
CA ALA A 261 -20.80 1.00 -4.87
C ALA A 261 -20.90 -0.53 -4.74
N GLY A 262 -21.36 -1.04 -3.60
CA GLY A 262 -21.55 -2.47 -3.38
C GLY A 262 -20.58 -3.10 -2.38
N ALA A 263 -19.74 -2.32 -1.69
CA ALA A 263 -18.84 -2.87 -0.67
C ALA A 263 -19.62 -3.43 0.51
N ARG A 264 -19.22 -4.63 0.96
CA ARG A 264 -19.88 -5.34 2.07
C ARG A 264 -18.92 -5.76 3.18
N ASN A 265 -17.62 -5.79 2.92
CA ASN A 265 -16.58 -6.12 3.90
C ASN A 265 -15.61 -4.94 4.02
N VAL A 266 -15.67 -4.23 5.14
CA VAL A 266 -14.83 -3.05 5.38
C VAL A 266 -14.12 -3.22 6.72
N LEU A 267 -12.79 -3.09 6.71
CA LEU A 267 -11.97 -3.00 7.91
C LEU A 267 -11.45 -1.56 8.02
N LEU A 268 -11.94 -0.83 9.02
CA LEU A 268 -11.41 0.48 9.38
C LEU A 268 -10.34 0.29 10.45
N LEU A 269 -9.25 1.05 10.34
CA LEU A 269 -8.25 1.16 11.38
C LEU A 269 -8.36 2.56 11.98
N ASN A 270 -8.41 2.64 13.31
CA ASN A 270 -8.26 3.93 13.98
C ASN A 270 -6.79 4.39 13.91
N LEU A 271 -6.54 5.67 14.20
CA LEU A 271 -5.20 6.23 14.11
C LEU A 271 -4.33 5.82 15.29
N PRO A 272 -3.05 5.43 15.09
CA PRO A 272 -2.09 5.41 16.18
C PRO A 272 -1.89 6.82 16.75
N ASP A 273 -1.42 6.94 18.01
CA ASP A 273 -1.04 8.24 18.58
C ASP A 273 0.25 8.76 17.92
N MET A 274 0.10 9.42 16.77
CA MET A 274 1.24 9.95 16.02
C MET A 274 2.05 11.00 16.80
N SER A 275 1.48 11.60 17.85
CA SER A 275 2.20 12.54 18.74
C SER A 275 3.35 11.88 19.50
N LYS A 276 3.40 10.54 19.53
CA LYS A 276 4.49 9.75 20.12
C LYS A 276 5.65 9.48 19.17
N SER A 277 5.54 9.88 17.90
CA SER A 277 6.62 9.74 16.94
C SER A 277 7.78 10.69 17.24
N PRO A 278 9.03 10.36 16.82
CA PRO A 278 10.18 11.22 17.06
C PRO A 278 10.05 12.65 16.53
N SER A 279 9.22 12.91 15.51
CA SER A 279 9.01 14.25 14.94
C SER A 279 8.55 15.26 16.01
N PHE A 280 7.75 14.81 16.98
CA PHE A 280 7.22 15.64 18.06
C PHE A 280 8.27 16.05 19.10
N GLN A 281 9.52 15.58 18.98
CA GLN A 281 10.65 16.17 19.72
C GLN A 281 11.04 17.56 19.17
N TYR A 282 10.68 17.85 17.93
CA TYR A 282 10.98 19.10 17.22
C TYR A 282 9.77 20.02 17.08
N ARG A 283 8.62 19.62 17.62
CA ARG A 283 7.35 20.34 17.53
C ARG A 283 6.83 20.72 18.91
N THR A 284 5.97 21.74 18.95
CA THR A 284 5.36 22.25 20.20
C THR A 284 3.89 21.91 20.35
N ASP A 285 3.27 21.29 19.34
CA ASP A 285 1.84 21.03 19.22
C ASP A 285 1.43 19.59 19.58
N GLY A 286 2.35 18.75 20.06
CA GLY A 286 2.09 17.33 20.32
C GLY A 286 0.91 17.04 21.25
N ALA A 287 0.68 17.88 22.28
CA ALA A 287 -0.48 17.74 23.15
C ALA A 287 -1.81 18.01 22.42
N THR A 288 -1.81 18.97 21.49
CA THR A 288 -2.97 19.27 20.63
C THR A 288 -3.24 18.09 19.70
N VAL A 289 -2.22 17.61 18.98
CA VAL A 289 -2.36 16.48 18.04
C VAL A 289 -2.82 15.21 18.76
N SER A 290 -2.29 14.90 19.95
CA SER A 290 -2.75 13.75 20.75
C SER A 290 -4.23 13.83 21.12
N ALA A 291 -4.70 15.03 21.49
CA ALA A 291 -6.12 15.27 21.78
C ALA A 291 -6.99 15.13 20.53
N GLU A 292 -6.53 15.64 19.38
CA GLU A 292 -7.21 15.51 18.09
C GLU A 292 -7.28 14.06 17.62
N VAL A 293 -6.21 13.27 17.76
CA VAL A 293 -6.21 11.82 17.48
C VAL A 293 -7.23 11.09 18.34
N THR A 294 -7.27 11.39 19.64
CA THR A 294 -8.25 10.78 20.55
C THR A 294 -9.69 11.14 20.15
N GLN A 295 -9.93 12.42 19.82
CA GLN A 295 -11.23 12.90 19.37
C GLN A 295 -11.62 12.25 18.03
N PHE A 296 -10.69 12.16 17.10
CA PHE A 296 -10.87 11.54 15.79
C PHE A 296 -11.24 10.06 15.94
N ASN A 297 -10.47 9.30 16.73
CA ASN A 297 -10.73 7.87 16.95
C ASN A 297 -12.10 7.62 17.60
N SER A 298 -12.52 8.49 18.53
CA SER A 298 -13.87 8.42 19.12
C SER A 298 -14.96 8.69 18.08
N GLN A 299 -14.78 9.69 17.21
CA GLN A 299 -15.76 10.01 16.16
C GLN A 299 -15.80 8.97 15.04
N LEU A 300 -14.65 8.37 14.70
CA LEU A 300 -14.55 7.27 13.74
C LEU A 300 -15.32 6.04 14.23
N ALA A 301 -15.21 5.70 15.52
CA ALA A 301 -16.00 4.62 16.13
C ALA A 301 -17.51 4.92 16.09
N ALA A 302 -17.91 6.18 16.32
CA ALA A 302 -19.31 6.60 16.20
C ALA A 302 -19.81 6.49 14.75
N LEU A 303 -19.03 6.95 13.77
CA LEU A 303 -19.33 6.82 12.34
C LEU A 303 -19.49 5.35 11.93
N ALA A 304 -18.57 4.48 12.35
CA ALA A 304 -18.67 3.04 12.12
C ALA A 304 -19.98 2.45 12.68
N SER A 305 -20.38 2.84 13.89
CA SER A 305 -21.65 2.42 14.49
C SER A 305 -22.87 2.94 13.71
N GLN A 306 -22.81 4.18 13.22
CA GLN A 306 -23.87 4.77 12.40
C GLN A 306 -24.04 4.01 11.08
N LEU A 307 -22.94 3.74 10.36
CA LEU A 307 -22.96 2.99 9.11
C LEU A 307 -23.48 1.55 9.31
N ARG A 308 -23.05 0.85 10.37
CA ARG A 308 -23.62 -0.47 10.70
C ARG A 308 -25.12 -0.41 10.95
N THR A 309 -25.61 0.64 11.62
CA THR A 309 -27.05 0.81 11.87
C THR A 309 -27.80 1.10 10.57
N GLN A 310 -27.25 1.96 9.72
CA GLN A 310 -27.84 2.36 8.45
C GLN A 310 -27.94 1.19 7.45
N TYR A 311 -26.89 0.38 7.33
CA TYR A 311 -26.82 -0.70 6.34
C TYR A 311 -27.15 -2.10 6.91
N GLY A 312 -27.31 -2.22 8.23
CA GLY A 312 -27.70 -3.45 8.91
C GLY A 312 -26.76 -4.61 8.64
N SER A 313 -27.32 -5.82 8.57
CA SER A 313 -26.56 -7.07 8.34
C SER A 313 -25.93 -7.18 6.95
N SER A 314 -26.24 -6.26 6.03
CA SER A 314 -25.60 -6.24 4.71
C SER A 314 -24.15 -5.76 4.77
N LEU A 315 -23.77 -5.00 5.79
CA LEU A 315 -22.43 -4.43 5.91
C LEU A 315 -21.67 -5.06 7.08
N ASN A 316 -20.63 -5.85 6.77
CA ASN A 316 -19.63 -6.24 7.74
C ASN A 316 -18.54 -5.17 7.82
N LEU A 317 -18.75 -4.17 8.69
CA LEU A 317 -17.78 -3.11 8.98
C LEU A 317 -17.15 -3.36 10.35
N GLN A 318 -15.84 -3.53 10.41
CA GLN A 318 -15.09 -3.73 11.64
C GLN A 318 -14.13 -2.57 11.87
N VAL A 319 -13.87 -2.26 13.15
CA VAL A 319 -12.89 -1.23 13.52
C VAL A 319 -11.80 -1.91 14.33
N PHE A 320 -10.57 -1.87 13.82
CA PHE A 320 -9.39 -2.34 14.53
C PHE A 320 -8.78 -1.20 15.36
N ASP A 321 -8.37 -1.51 16.58
CA ASP A 321 -7.82 -0.55 17.54
C ASP A 321 -6.29 -0.48 17.45
N THR A 322 -5.80 0.14 16.37
CA THR A 322 -4.39 0.48 16.15
C THR A 322 -3.84 1.37 17.27
N TYR A 323 -4.65 2.29 17.80
CA TYR A 323 -4.26 3.21 18.87
C TYR A 323 -3.82 2.45 20.12
N SER A 324 -4.62 1.51 20.59
CA SER A 324 -4.27 0.71 21.78
C SER A 324 -3.08 -0.20 21.53
N LEU A 325 -3.00 -0.85 20.36
CA LEU A 325 -1.86 -1.70 19.99
C LEU A 325 -0.55 -0.90 19.98
N PHE A 326 -0.56 0.30 19.38
CA PHE A 326 0.63 1.14 19.28
C PHE A 326 1.09 1.64 20.66
N ASN A 327 0.15 2.04 21.52
CA ASN A 327 0.48 2.44 22.89
C ASN A 327 1.01 1.25 23.72
N ASP A 328 0.48 0.04 23.53
CA ASP A 328 1.00 -1.16 24.19
C ASP A 328 2.43 -1.47 23.72
N LEU A 329 2.71 -1.35 22.42
CA LEU A 329 4.06 -1.50 21.87
C LEU A 329 5.05 -0.51 22.51
N LEU A 330 4.67 0.76 22.65
CA LEU A 330 5.55 1.77 23.24
C LEU A 330 5.79 1.57 24.74
N THR A 331 4.81 1.01 25.46
CA THR A 331 4.87 0.81 26.92
C THR A 331 5.44 -0.54 27.34
N HIS A 332 5.26 -1.57 26.50
CA HIS A 332 5.74 -2.94 26.74
C HIS A 332 6.61 -3.46 25.58
N PRO A 333 7.65 -2.72 25.12
CA PRO A 333 8.36 -3.03 23.89
C PRO A 333 9.06 -4.40 23.88
N SER A 334 9.44 -4.93 25.05
CA SER A 334 10.03 -6.26 25.17
C SER A 334 9.09 -7.39 24.72
N SER A 335 7.77 -7.22 24.90
CA SER A 335 6.75 -8.18 24.42
C SER A 335 6.73 -8.27 22.89
N TYR A 336 7.29 -7.25 22.23
CA TYR A 336 7.34 -7.07 20.80
C TYR A 336 8.77 -7.21 20.24
N GLN A 337 9.74 -7.63 21.06
CA GLN A 337 11.16 -7.73 20.67
C GLN A 337 11.75 -6.39 20.18
N VAL A 338 11.23 -5.28 20.71
CA VAL A 338 11.68 -3.92 20.43
C VAL A 338 12.46 -3.39 21.64
N THR A 339 13.48 -2.58 21.38
CA THR A 339 14.29 -1.94 22.44
C THR A 339 14.33 -0.42 22.31
N ASN A 340 14.01 0.15 21.14
CA ASN A 340 13.97 1.59 20.93
C ASN A 340 12.58 2.04 20.46
N THR A 341 11.90 2.79 21.32
CA THR A 341 10.56 3.34 21.10
C THR A 341 10.55 4.87 20.97
N THR A 342 11.73 5.51 20.96
CA THR A 342 11.83 6.99 21.08
C THR A 342 12.62 7.64 19.97
N GLN A 343 13.56 6.93 19.35
CA GLN A 343 14.36 7.43 18.23
C GLN A 343 13.95 6.72 16.95
N SER A 344 14.12 7.41 15.82
CA SER A 344 14.14 6.84 14.49
C SER A 344 15.41 6.02 14.26
N CYS A 345 15.35 4.96 13.47
CA CYS A 345 16.54 4.24 13.02
C CYS A 345 17.40 5.08 12.07
N LEU A 346 16.78 5.82 11.14
CA LEU A 346 17.46 6.83 10.32
C LEU A 346 17.93 8.00 11.18
N ASP A 347 19.11 8.55 10.89
CA ASP A 347 19.70 9.68 11.58
C ASP A 347 19.14 11.03 11.11
N ILE A 348 17.83 11.17 11.26
CA ILE A 348 17.09 12.39 10.94
C ILE A 348 16.81 13.11 12.26
N ASN A 349 17.25 14.36 12.37
CA ASN A 349 17.15 15.16 13.60
C ASN A 349 16.37 16.47 13.39
N THR A 350 15.34 16.43 12.55
CA THR A 350 14.46 17.55 12.20
C THR A 350 13.09 17.03 11.78
N ASP A 351 12.05 17.87 11.92
CA ASP A 351 10.73 17.64 11.32
C ASP A 351 10.67 18.38 9.98
N SER A 352 11.13 17.73 8.90
CA SER A 352 11.15 18.32 7.56
C SER A 352 10.87 17.29 6.48
N SER A 353 9.94 17.62 5.60
CA SER A 353 9.58 16.77 4.46
C SER A 353 10.70 16.57 3.44
N THR A 354 11.69 17.46 3.43
CA THR A 354 12.88 17.34 2.57
C THR A 354 13.75 16.12 2.92
N ALA A 355 13.62 15.59 4.14
CA ALA A 355 14.33 14.38 4.54
C ALA A 355 13.93 13.18 3.67
N TRP A 356 12.64 13.04 3.32
CA TRP A 356 12.14 11.95 2.48
C TRP A 356 12.59 12.02 1.01
N LEU A 357 13.13 13.16 0.56
CA LEU A 357 13.62 13.36 -0.81
C LEU A 357 15.12 13.08 -0.96
N SER A 358 15.85 12.94 0.14
CA SER A 358 17.30 12.80 0.15
C SER A 358 17.75 11.51 0.82
N SER A 359 18.94 11.04 0.44
CA SER A 359 19.54 9.86 1.07
C SER A 359 19.88 10.14 2.54
N GLN A 360 19.52 9.21 3.40
CA GLN A 360 19.73 9.21 4.83
C GLN A 360 20.63 8.05 5.24
N THR A 361 21.31 8.20 6.38
CA THR A 361 22.10 7.14 7.00
C THR A 361 21.41 6.63 8.25
N VAL A 362 21.64 5.37 8.61
CA VAL A 362 21.16 4.83 9.89
C VAL A 362 22.02 5.34 11.04
N ARG A 363 21.41 5.54 12.22
CA ARG A 363 22.12 5.88 13.45
C ARG A 363 23.07 4.76 13.85
N SER A 364 24.16 5.11 14.55
CA SER A 364 25.16 4.14 15.01
C SER A 364 24.60 3.07 15.96
N ASN A 365 23.51 3.37 16.70
CA ASN A 365 22.82 2.42 17.56
C ASN A 365 21.74 1.60 16.82
N CYS A 366 21.44 1.91 15.55
CA CYS A 366 20.52 1.11 14.74
C CYS A 366 21.28 0.06 13.91
N THR A 367 21.78 -0.97 14.60
CA THR A 367 22.41 -2.13 13.95
C THR A 367 21.39 -3.15 13.46
N ASN A 368 20.20 -3.19 14.05
CA ASN A 368 19.06 -4.01 13.64
C ASN A 368 17.78 -3.16 13.68
N PRO A 369 17.22 -2.78 12.52
CA PRO A 369 15.99 -1.98 12.46
C PRO A 369 14.79 -2.65 13.13
N ASN A 370 14.76 -3.99 13.23
CA ASN A 370 13.66 -4.69 13.89
C ASN A 370 13.60 -4.41 15.40
N THR A 371 14.64 -3.84 16.01
CA THR A 371 14.59 -3.43 17.42
C THR A 371 14.07 -2.01 17.62
N PHE A 372 13.71 -1.31 16.55
CA PHE A 372 13.18 0.07 16.54
C PHE A 372 11.70 0.07 16.14
N VAL A 373 10.90 0.91 16.81
CA VAL A 373 9.52 1.18 16.37
C VAL A 373 9.52 2.00 15.09
N PHE A 374 10.37 3.02 15.02
CA PHE A 374 10.35 4.04 13.97
C PHE A 374 11.52 3.89 13.00
N TRP A 375 11.22 3.92 11.70
CA TRP A 375 12.23 3.94 10.64
C TRP A 375 12.78 5.35 10.46
N ASP A 376 11.91 6.29 10.13
CA ASP A 376 12.19 7.73 10.11
C ASP A 376 11.54 8.42 11.32
N VAL A 377 11.47 9.75 11.34
CA VAL A 377 10.93 10.49 12.49
C VAL A 377 9.40 10.37 12.65
N LEU A 378 8.69 9.79 11.68
CA LEU A 378 7.24 9.67 11.68
C LEU A 378 6.77 8.22 11.48
N HIS A 379 7.35 7.52 10.52
CA HIS A 379 6.86 6.23 10.04
C HIS A 379 7.49 5.03 10.77
N PRO A 380 6.71 3.96 11.00
CA PRO A 380 7.18 2.77 11.66
C PRO A 380 8.15 1.95 10.79
N THR A 381 8.94 1.09 11.44
CA THR A 381 9.73 0.05 10.76
C THR A 381 8.81 -1.06 10.24
N THR A 382 9.32 -1.84 9.28
CA THR A 382 8.58 -2.99 8.76
C THR A 382 8.23 -4.03 9.84
N HIS A 383 9.06 -4.15 10.88
CA HIS A 383 8.78 -5.04 12.01
C HIS A 383 7.53 -4.59 12.77
N THR A 384 7.37 -3.28 12.95
CA THR A 384 6.16 -2.71 13.55
C THR A 384 4.94 -2.87 12.63
N HIS A 385 5.11 -2.72 11.30
CA HIS A 385 4.06 -3.05 10.34
C HIS A 385 3.66 -4.54 10.39
N GLN A 386 4.62 -5.45 10.53
CA GLN A 386 4.35 -6.88 10.64
C GLN A 386 3.58 -7.23 11.93
N MET A 387 3.88 -6.55 13.05
CA MET A 387 3.09 -6.69 14.28
C MET A 387 1.64 -6.24 14.10
N LEU A 388 1.44 -5.10 13.43
CA LEU A 388 0.12 -4.59 13.12
C LEU A 388 -0.65 -5.62 12.27
N ALA A 389 -0.03 -6.16 11.22
CA ALA A 389 -0.61 -7.20 10.38
C ALA A 389 -0.98 -8.46 11.19
N ASN A 390 -0.07 -8.95 12.05
CA ASN A 390 -0.31 -10.12 12.91
C ASN A 390 -1.52 -9.93 13.84
N ALA A 391 -1.66 -8.74 14.41
CA ALA A 391 -2.77 -8.40 15.29
C ALA A 391 -4.09 -8.30 14.50
N ILE A 392 -4.07 -7.65 13.33
CA ILE A 392 -5.22 -7.54 12.44
C ILE A 392 -5.66 -8.91 11.92
N TYR A 393 -4.74 -9.79 11.53
CA TYR A 393 -5.04 -11.15 11.11
C TYR A 393 -5.80 -11.92 12.20
N THR A 394 -5.35 -11.78 13.45
CA THR A 394 -6.00 -12.39 14.62
C THR A 394 -7.41 -11.83 14.80
N PHE A 395 -7.56 -10.52 14.66
CA PHE A 395 -8.84 -9.82 14.75
C PHE A 395 -9.81 -10.28 13.66
N ILE A 396 -9.41 -10.24 12.38
CA ILE A 396 -10.21 -10.67 11.23
C ILE A 396 -10.75 -12.10 11.42
N ASN A 397 -9.91 -13.01 11.94
CA ASN A 397 -10.32 -14.39 12.21
C ASN A 397 -11.46 -14.51 13.23
N GLN A 398 -11.67 -13.47 14.05
CA GLN A 398 -12.74 -13.39 15.05
C GLN A 398 -13.91 -12.51 14.60
N SER A 399 -13.78 -11.78 13.49
CA SER A 399 -14.71 -10.72 13.08
C SER A 399 -15.71 -11.09 11.99
N GLY A 400 -15.99 -12.38 11.80
CA GLY A 400 -17.08 -12.86 10.92
C GLY A 400 -16.89 -12.60 9.43
N TYR A 401 -15.66 -12.31 8.97
CA TYR A 401 -15.34 -12.26 7.55
C TYR A 401 -15.37 -13.67 6.94
N SER A 402 -15.98 -13.79 5.76
CA SER A 402 -16.07 -15.04 5.01
C SER A 402 -15.14 -14.97 3.79
N PHE A 403 -14.20 -15.90 3.68
CA PHE A 403 -13.21 -15.96 2.62
C PHE A 403 -13.50 -17.10 1.65
N ASN A 404 -13.16 -16.94 0.37
CA ASN A 404 -13.34 -18.01 -0.63
C ASN A 404 -12.44 -19.22 -0.36
N ALA A 405 -11.26 -19.00 0.19
CA ALA A 405 -10.39 -20.03 0.72
C ALA A 405 -10.37 -19.94 2.26
N PRO A 406 -10.30 -21.08 2.98
CA PRO A 406 -10.08 -21.04 4.42
C PRO A 406 -8.81 -20.25 4.75
N MET A 407 -8.86 -19.42 5.79
CA MET A 407 -7.66 -18.70 6.23
C MET A 407 -6.57 -19.70 6.64
N PRO A 408 -5.30 -19.46 6.25
CA PRO A 408 -4.19 -20.32 6.65
C PRO A 408 -4.06 -20.46 8.17
N ALA A 409 -3.53 -21.59 8.64
CA ALA A 409 -3.08 -21.65 10.03
C ALA A 409 -1.93 -20.63 10.23
N LYS A 410 -1.89 -19.94 11.37
CA LYS A 410 -0.72 -19.12 11.72
C LYS A 410 0.52 -20.01 11.68
N LYS A 411 1.51 -19.60 10.88
CA LYS A 411 2.83 -20.23 10.85
C LYS A 411 3.67 -19.80 12.04
#